data_AF-A0A944SIB2-F1
#
_entry.id   AF-A0A944SIB2-F1
#
_cell.length_a   1.000
_cell.length_b   1.000
_cell.length_c   1.000
_cell.angle_alpha   90.00
_cell.angle_beta   90.00
_cell.angle_gamma   90.00
#
_symmetry.space_group_name_H-M   'P 1'
#
loop_
_entity.id
_entity.type
_entity.pdbx_description
1 polymer ?
#
loop_
_entity_poly.entity_id
_entity_poly.type
_entity_poly.pdbx_seq_one_letter_code
_entity_poly.pdbx_strand_id
1 'polypeptide(L)'
;MLKVLEEANSQVEALHTYGTIMVICKDLRNSAEEYNGTHNIKQVIEEIEGHAAAMADLIPTWTLPMTQHLGLAHNALRKLSMPTCFNQP
;
A
#
# COMPACT_ATOMS: atom_id res chain seq x y z
N MET A 1 13.79 28.19 6.09
CA MET A 1 12.60 28.48 5.25
C MET A 1 12.52 27.53 4.06
N LEU A 2 13.51 27.47 3.15
CA LEU A 2 13.54 26.51 2.04
C LEU A 2 13.40 25.03 2.46
N LYS A 3 14.22 24.56 3.43
CA LYS A 3 14.13 23.18 3.94
C LYS A 3 12.75 22.79 4.51
N VAL A 4 12.11 23.72 5.22
CA VAL A 4 10.77 23.50 5.80
C VAL A 4 9.70 23.35 4.71
N LEU A 5 9.84 24.11 3.61
CA LEU A 5 8.96 24.02 2.45
C LEU A 5 9.20 22.72 1.65
N GLU A 6 10.46 22.28 1.52
CA GLU A 6 10.83 21.01 0.88
C GLU A 6 10.29 19.80 1.67
N GLU A 7 10.45 19.80 2.99
CA GLU A 7 9.92 18.76 3.88
C GLU A 7 8.39 18.71 3.83
N ALA A 8 7.72 19.87 3.89
CA ALA A 8 6.27 19.95 3.77
C ALA A 8 5.76 19.45 2.41
N ASN A 9 6.46 19.77 1.31
CA ASN A 9 6.08 19.30 -0.02
C ASN A 9 6.24 17.78 -0.15
N SER A 10 7.35 17.23 0.36
CA SER A 10 7.59 15.78 0.42
C SER A 10 6.50 15.05 1.22
N GLN A 11 6.06 15.64 2.35
CA GLN A 11 4.98 15.07 3.17
C GLN A 11 3.61 15.12 2.46
N VAL A 12 3.30 16.20 1.76
CA VAL A 12 2.08 16.31 0.95
C VAL A 12 2.06 15.29 -0.18
N GLU A 13 3.18 15.10 -0.88
CA GLU A 13 3.32 14.07 -1.92
C GLU A 13 3.15 12.65 -1.37
N ALA A 14 3.70 12.38 -0.18
CA ALA A 14 3.53 11.10 0.50
C ALA A 14 2.08 10.84 0.89
N LEU A 15 1.38 11.84 1.44
CA LEU A 15 -0.05 11.76 1.79
C LEU A 15 -0.93 11.58 0.55
N HIS A 16 -0.63 12.27 -0.55
CA HIS A 16 -1.35 12.11 -1.81
C HIS A 16 -1.16 10.71 -2.39
N THR A 17 0.07 10.19 -2.35
CA THR A 17 0.39 8.82 -2.78
C THR A 17 -0.35 7.80 -1.92
N TYR A 18 -0.34 7.98 -0.59
CA TYR A 18 -1.11 7.16 0.35
C TYR A 18 -2.61 7.18 0.01
N GLY A 19 -3.21 8.36 -0.14
CA GLY A 19 -4.62 8.50 -0.49
C GLY A 19 -4.98 7.77 -1.80
N THR A 20 -4.12 7.88 -2.82
CA THR A 20 -4.29 7.17 -4.09
C THR A 20 -4.27 5.64 -3.89
N ILE A 21 -3.32 5.13 -3.11
CA ILE A 21 -3.21 3.70 -2.80
C ILE A 21 -4.46 3.21 -2.05
N MET A 22 -4.96 3.99 -1.08
CA MET A 22 -6.16 3.63 -0.31
C MET A 22 -7.41 3.53 -1.20
N VAL A 23 -7.55 4.41 -2.20
CA VAL A 23 -8.65 4.34 -3.18
C VAL A 23 -8.55 3.06 -4.00
N ILE A 24 -7.37 2.75 -4.54
CA ILE A 24 -7.15 1.52 -5.32
C ILE A 24 -7.42 0.27 -4.47
N CYS A 25 -6.93 0.23 -3.23
CA CYS A 25 -7.13 -0.87 -2.31
C CYS A 25 -8.61 -1.07 -1.94
N LYS A 26 -9.38 0.02 -1.82
CA LYS A 26 -10.83 -0.03 -1.64
C LYS A 26 -11.53 -0.67 -2.84
N ASP A 27 -11.21 -0.23 -4.05
CA ASP A 27 -11.81 -0.78 -5.26
C ASP A 27 -11.45 -2.26 -5.44
N LEU A 28 -10.20 -2.64 -5.13
CA LEU A 28 -9.77 -4.03 -5.14
C LEU A 28 -10.51 -4.90 -4.12
N ARG A 29 -10.75 -4.41 -2.89
CA ARG A 29 -11.55 -5.16 -1.90
C ARG A 29 -12.96 -5.43 -2.39
N ASN A 30 -13.62 -4.42 -2.95
CA ASN A 30 -14.97 -4.56 -3.50
C ASN A 30 -14.99 -5.65 -4.59
N SER A 31 -14.05 -5.59 -5.53
CA SER A 31 -13.91 -6.61 -6.57
C SER A 31 -13.59 -7.99 -5.99
N ALA A 32 -12.81 -8.06 -4.90
CA ALA A 32 -12.43 -9.32 -4.26
C ALA A 32 -13.58 -9.99 -3.48
N GLU A 33 -14.53 -9.22 -2.94
CA GLU A 33 -15.71 -9.78 -2.26
C GLU A 33 -16.62 -10.57 -3.21
N GLU A 34 -16.60 -10.26 -4.50
CA GLU A 34 -17.33 -10.99 -5.54
C GLU A 34 -16.73 -12.38 -5.80
N TYR A 35 -15.47 -12.61 -5.42
CA TYR A 35 -14.78 -13.89 -5.53
C TYR A 35 -14.79 -14.60 -4.17
N ASN A 36 -15.56 -15.66 -4.05
CA ASN A 36 -15.75 -16.42 -2.81
C ASN A 36 -14.50 -17.29 -2.49
N GLY A 37 -13.41 -16.64 -2.09
CA GLY A 37 -12.10 -17.28 -1.90
C GLY A 37 -10.93 -16.31 -1.68
N THR A 38 -11.17 -15.03 -1.36
CA THR A 38 -10.17 -13.95 -1.48
C THR A 38 -9.35 -13.63 -0.24
N HIS A 39 -9.14 -14.60 0.66
CA HIS A 39 -8.29 -14.38 1.85
C HIS A 39 -6.88 -13.89 1.48
N ASN A 40 -6.30 -14.44 0.41
CA ASN A 40 -4.97 -14.04 -0.08
C ASN A 40 -4.97 -12.60 -0.61
N ILE A 41 -6.04 -12.15 -1.27
CA ILE A 41 -6.17 -10.78 -1.77
C ILE A 41 -6.30 -9.80 -0.61
N LYS A 42 -7.09 -10.13 0.41
CA LYS A 42 -7.25 -9.28 1.61
C LYS A 42 -5.91 -9.06 2.32
N GLN A 43 -5.13 -10.12 2.53
CA GLN A 43 -3.78 -9.99 3.12
C GLN A 43 -2.85 -9.13 2.27
N VAL A 44 -2.87 -9.30 0.94
CA VAL A 44 -2.04 -8.49 0.04
C VAL A 44 -2.43 -7.00 0.10
N ILE A 45 -3.74 -6.70 0.16
CA ILE A 45 -4.22 -5.34 0.32
C ILE A 45 -3.76 -4.74 1.66
N GLU A 46 -3.88 -5.49 2.76
CA GLU A 46 -3.42 -5.05 4.08
C GLU A 46 -1.91 -4.75 4.11
N GLU A 47 -1.08 -5.57 3.45
CA GLU A 47 0.37 -5.31 3.31
C GLU A 47 0.64 -4.00 2.54
N ILE A 48 -0.06 -3.77 1.42
CA ILE A 48 0.11 -2.56 0.60
C ILE A 48 -0.27 -1.31 1.42
N GLU A 49 -1.40 -1.35 2.12
CA GLU A 49 -1.90 -0.24 2.93
C GLU A 49 -0.98 0.08 4.11
N GLY A 50 -0.47 -0.95 4.79
CA GLY A 50 0.46 -0.79 5.89
C GLY A 50 1.76 -0.10 5.45
N HIS A 51 2.33 -0.53 4.33
CA HIS A 51 3.53 0.11 3.78
C HIS A 51 3.27 1.53 3.26
N ALA A 52 2.12 1.78 2.64
CA ALA A 52 1.74 3.13 2.21
C ALA A 52 1.55 4.09 3.39
N ALA A 53 0.89 3.63 4.46
CA ALA A 53 0.70 4.41 5.67
C ALA A 53 2.02 4.70 6.39
N ALA A 54 2.96 3.74 6.41
CA ALA A 54 4.30 3.95 6.94
C ALA A 54 5.10 4.99 6.11
N MET A 55 4.99 4.95 4.77
CA MET A 55 5.62 5.97 3.90
C MET A 55 5.07 7.38 4.13
N ALA A 56 3.80 7.49 4.53
CA ALA A 56 3.15 8.76 4.88
C ALA A 56 3.32 9.15 6.36
N ASP A 57 4.18 8.45 7.12
CA ASP A 57 4.43 8.66 8.55
C ASP A 57 3.17 8.57 9.44
N LEU A 58 2.17 7.81 9.00
CA LEU A 58 0.92 7.59 9.74
C LEU A 58 1.04 6.43 10.74
N ILE A 59 2.02 5.55 10.56
CA ILE A 59 2.29 4.39 11.43
C ILE A 59 3.75 4.46 11.91
N PRO A 60 4.05 5.24 12.96
CA PRO A 60 5.43 5.49 13.41
C PRO A 60 6.12 4.26 14.01
N THR A 61 5.40 3.16 14.23
CA THR A 61 5.94 1.89 14.73
C THR A 61 6.61 1.06 13.63
N TRP A 62 6.46 1.43 12.36
CA TRP A 62 7.04 0.73 11.21
C TRP A 62 8.31 1.46 10.78
N THR A 63 9.43 1.16 11.46
CA THR A 63 10.67 1.95 11.40
C THR A 63 11.60 1.55 10.25
N LEU A 64 11.09 1.00 9.14
CA LEU A 64 11.93 0.67 8.00
C LEU A 64 12.26 1.94 7.19
N PRO A 65 13.41 1.99 6.49
CA PRO A 65 13.67 3.02 5.51
C PRO A 65 12.55 3.10 4.47
N MET A 66 12.19 4.31 4.02
CA MET A 66 11.15 4.53 2.99
C MET A 66 11.38 3.68 1.73
N THR A 67 12.63 3.50 1.30
CA THR A 67 12.98 2.65 0.15
C THR A 67 12.64 1.17 0.36
N GLN A 68 12.71 0.68 1.60
CA GLN A 68 12.30 -0.69 1.93
C GLN A 68 10.77 -0.81 1.94
N HIS A 69 10.06 0.17 2.50
CA HIS A 69 8.59 0.20 2.42
C HIS A 69 8.10 0.20 0.97
N LEU A 70 8.72 0.98 0.09
CA LEU A 70 8.41 0.98 -1.33
C LEU A 70 8.66 -0.39 -1.98
N GLY A 71 9.80 -1.02 -1.69
CA GLY A 71 10.12 -2.35 -2.21
C GLY A 71 9.12 -3.42 -1.74
N LEU A 72 8.72 -3.37 -0.48
CA LEU A 72 7.74 -4.31 0.08
C LEU A 72 6.34 -4.08 -0.46
N ALA A 73 5.90 -2.83 -0.61
CA ALA A 73 4.63 -2.49 -1.26
C ALA A 73 4.58 -2.97 -2.72
N HIS A 74 5.65 -2.79 -3.48
CA HIS A 74 5.75 -3.33 -4.85
C HIS A 74 5.70 -4.85 -4.87
N ASN A 75 6.38 -5.53 -3.94
CA ASN A 75 6.34 -6.98 -3.85
C ASN A 75 4.93 -7.48 -3.52
N ALA A 76 4.21 -6.81 -2.63
CA ALA A 76 2.82 -7.10 -2.31
C ALA A 76 1.91 -6.91 -3.54
N LEU A 77 2.01 -5.77 -4.23
CA LEU A 77 1.31 -5.52 -5.49
C LEU A 77 1.54 -6.62 -6.53
N ARG A 78 2.78 -7.10 -6.66
CA ARG A 78 3.09 -8.19 -7.61
C ARG A 78 2.36 -9.48 -7.27
N LYS A 79 2.08 -9.75 -5.99
CA LYS A 79 1.28 -10.93 -5.58
C LYS A 79 -0.12 -10.88 -6.20
N LEU A 80 -0.74 -9.70 -6.40
CA LEU A 80 -2.04 -9.59 -7.08
C LEU A 80 -2.02 -10.11 -8.52
N SER A 81 -0.87 -10.12 -9.19
CA SER A 81 -0.75 -10.66 -10.55
C SER A 81 -0.56 -12.19 -10.59
N MET A 82 -0.39 -12.83 -9.43
CA MET A 82 -0.16 -14.27 -9.36
C MET A 82 -1.49 -15.04 -9.29
N PRO A 83 -1.66 -16.15 -10.05
CA PRO A 83 -2.87 -16.98 -10.00
C PRO A 83 -3.21 -17.46 -8.58
N THR A 84 -2.18 -17.74 -7.78
CA THR A 84 -2.29 -18.15 -6.38
C THR A 84 -2.98 -17.12 -5.48
N CYS A 85 -2.99 -15.84 -5.86
CA CYS A 85 -3.65 -14.78 -5.11
C CYS A 85 -5.18 -14.88 -5.21
N PHE A 86 -5.69 -15.42 -6.32
CA PHE A 86 -7.12 -15.65 -6.54
C PHE A 86 -7.57 -17.06 -6.15
N ASN A 87 -6.71 -17.83 -5.46
CA ASN A 87 -6.91 -19.26 -5.23
C ASN A 87 -7.21 -20.05 -6.53
N GLN A 88 -6.66 -19.58 -7.64
CA GLN A 88 -6.69 -20.28 -8.92
C GLN A 88 -5.44 -21.19 -9.01
N PRO A 89 -5.59 -22.47 -9.38
CA PRO A 89 -4.46 -23.39 -9.54
C PRO A 89 -3.49 -22.96 -10.65
#